data_AF-Q6ZQW0-F1
#
_entry.id   AF-Q6ZQW0-F1
#
_cell.length_a   1.000
_cell.length_b   1.000
_cell.length_c   1.000
_cell.angle_alpha   90.00
_cell.angle_beta   90.00
_cell.angle_gamma   90.00
#
_symmetry.space_group_name_H-M   'P 1'
#
loop_
_entity.id
_entity.type
_entity.pdbx_description
1 polymer ?
#
loop_
_entity_poly.entity_id
_entity_poly.type
_entity_poly.pdbx_seq_one_letter_code
_entity_poly.pdbx_strand_id
1 'polypeptide(L)'
;MEPHRPNVKTAVPLSLESYHISEEYGFLLPDSLKELPDHYRPWMEIANKLPQLIDAHQLQAHVDKMPLLSCQFLKGHREQRLAHLVLSFLTMGYVWQEGEAQPAEVLPRNLALPFVEVSRNLGLPPILVHSDLVLTNWTKKDPDGFLEIGNLETIISFPGGESLHGFILVTALVEKEAVPGIKALVQATNAILQPNQEALLQALQRLRLSIQDITKTLGQMHDYVDPDIFYAGIRIFLSGWKDNPAMPAGLMYEGVSQEPLKYSGGSAAQSTVLHAFDEFLGIRHSKESGDFLYRMRDYMPPSHKAFIEDIHSAPSLRDYILSSGQDHLLTAYNQCVQALAELRSYHITMVTKYLITAAAKAKHGKPNHLPGPPQALKDRGTGGTAVMSFLKSVRDKTLESILHPRG
;
A
#
# COMPACT_ATOMS: atom_id res chain seq x y z
N MET A 1 47.42 -8.43 -13.04
CA MET A 1 46.02 -8.84 -12.80
C MET A 1 45.14 -7.71 -13.30
N GLU A 2 44.60 -7.84 -14.51
CA GLU A 2 43.60 -6.89 -15.01
C GLU A 2 42.29 -7.08 -14.23
N PRO A 3 41.68 -6.00 -13.69
CA PRO A 3 40.37 -6.09 -13.08
C PRO A 3 39.30 -6.21 -14.18
N HIS A 4 38.49 -7.28 -14.09
CA HIS A 4 37.28 -7.48 -14.89
C HIS A 4 36.41 -6.22 -14.90
N ARG A 5 36.20 -5.62 -16.08
CA ARG A 5 35.13 -4.64 -16.30
C ARG A 5 33.78 -5.36 -16.23
N PRO A 6 32.82 -4.91 -15.40
CA PRO A 6 31.47 -5.44 -15.41
C PRO A 6 30.83 -5.15 -16.77
N ASN A 7 30.17 -6.16 -17.32
CA ASN A 7 29.52 -6.15 -18.61
C ASN A 7 28.42 -5.08 -18.61
N VAL A 8 28.65 -3.94 -19.26
CA VAL A 8 27.64 -2.89 -19.45
C VAL A 8 26.61 -3.46 -20.42
N LYS A 9 25.57 -4.12 -19.90
CA LYS A 9 24.32 -4.28 -20.65
C LYS A 9 23.92 -2.87 -21.05
N THR A 10 23.80 -2.61 -22.35
CA THR A 10 23.22 -1.38 -22.89
C THR A 10 21.90 -1.13 -22.16
N ALA A 11 21.92 -0.15 -21.25
CA ALA A 11 20.80 0.14 -20.37
C ALA A 11 19.67 0.71 -21.24
N VAL A 12 18.58 -0.04 -21.34
CA VAL A 12 17.36 0.39 -22.04
C VAL A 12 16.76 1.54 -21.23
N PRO A 13 16.35 2.66 -21.88
CA PRO A 13 15.67 3.73 -21.19
C PRO A 13 14.43 3.23 -20.43
N LEU A 14 14.25 3.71 -19.20
CA LEU A 14 13.09 3.39 -18.39
C LEU A 14 11.83 3.99 -19.03
N SER A 15 10.73 3.24 -19.04
CA SER A 15 9.41 3.72 -19.51
C SER A 15 8.31 3.21 -18.59
N LEU A 16 7.26 4.00 -18.38
CA LEU A 16 6.13 3.61 -17.51
C LEU A 16 5.30 2.47 -18.10
N GLU A 17 5.13 2.47 -19.43
CA GLU A 17 4.34 1.47 -20.16
C GLU A 17 4.87 0.04 -19.94
N SER A 18 6.19 -0.15 -19.86
CA SER A 18 6.82 -1.45 -19.61
C SER A 18 6.42 -2.09 -18.28
N TYR A 19 5.87 -1.32 -17.34
CA TYR A 19 5.44 -1.78 -16.02
C TYR A 19 3.92 -1.68 -15.82
N HIS A 20 3.18 -1.36 -16.88
CA HIS A 20 1.74 -1.08 -16.81
C HIS A 20 1.39 0.08 -15.87
N ILE A 21 2.28 1.06 -15.73
CA ILE A 21 2.06 2.27 -14.93
C ILE A 21 1.41 3.32 -15.82
N SER A 22 0.29 3.89 -15.38
CA SER A 22 -0.45 4.88 -16.15
C SER A 22 0.24 6.25 -16.10
N GLU A 23 0.32 6.93 -17.25
CA GLU A 23 0.80 8.32 -17.36
C GLU A 23 -0.12 9.34 -16.67
N GLU A 24 -1.38 8.97 -16.45
CA GLU A 24 -2.41 9.81 -15.83
C GLU A 24 -2.69 9.40 -14.37
N TYR A 25 -2.71 8.09 -14.09
CA TYR A 25 -3.14 7.51 -12.81
C TYR A 25 -2.01 6.87 -12.00
N GLY A 26 -0.79 6.76 -12.56
CA GLY A 26 0.34 6.14 -11.88
C GLY A 26 0.07 4.67 -11.61
N PHE A 27 0.20 4.27 -10.35
CA PHE A 27 -0.03 2.89 -9.90
C PHE A 27 -1.51 2.56 -9.62
N LEU A 28 -2.40 3.56 -9.64
CA LEU A 28 -3.84 3.32 -9.53
C LEU A 28 -4.34 2.58 -10.77
N LEU A 29 -5.32 1.69 -10.59
CA LEU A 29 -6.06 1.08 -11.69
C LEU A 29 -7.27 1.97 -12.03
N PRO A 30 -7.23 2.80 -13.12
CA PRO A 30 -8.40 3.56 -13.55
C PRO A 30 -9.49 2.62 -14.05
N ASP A 31 -10.74 3.06 -14.18
CA ASP A 31 -11.86 2.25 -14.72
C ASP A 31 -12.02 0.87 -14.05
N SER A 32 -11.88 0.84 -12.72
CA SER A 32 -12.03 -0.40 -11.96
C SER A 32 -13.46 -0.94 -12.12
N LEU A 33 -13.57 -2.25 -12.36
CA LEU A 33 -14.85 -2.92 -12.51
C LEU A 33 -15.60 -2.92 -11.16
N LYS A 34 -16.92 -2.75 -11.20
CA LYS A 34 -17.78 -2.87 -10.01
C LYS A 34 -18.42 -4.25 -9.86
N GLU A 35 -18.49 -5.02 -10.95
CA GLU A 35 -19.15 -6.33 -10.99
C GLU A 35 -18.25 -7.36 -11.68
N LEU A 36 -18.28 -8.58 -11.15
CA LEU A 36 -17.66 -9.76 -11.78
C LEU A 36 -18.66 -10.43 -12.73
N PRO A 37 -18.18 -11.29 -13.65
CA PRO A 37 -19.07 -12.13 -14.46
C PRO A 37 -20.07 -12.92 -13.60
N ASP A 38 -21.27 -13.16 -14.13
CA ASP A 38 -22.41 -13.79 -13.43
C ASP A 38 -22.09 -15.07 -12.66
N HIS A 39 -21.09 -15.85 -13.12
CA HIS A 39 -20.60 -17.03 -12.44
C HIS A 39 -20.21 -16.74 -10.97
N TYR A 40 -19.67 -15.55 -10.70
CA TYR A 40 -19.18 -15.10 -9.39
C TYR A 40 -20.20 -14.28 -8.60
N ARG A 41 -21.48 -14.26 -9.02
CA ARG A 41 -22.55 -13.59 -8.28
C ARG A 41 -22.60 -13.95 -6.79
N PRO A 42 -22.38 -15.21 -6.36
CA PRO A 42 -22.33 -15.55 -4.93
C PRO A 42 -21.26 -14.78 -4.15
N TRP A 43 -20.12 -14.45 -4.75
CA TRP A 43 -19.08 -13.63 -4.10
C TRP A 43 -19.53 -12.17 -3.97
N MET A 44 -20.06 -11.61 -5.06
CA MET A 44 -20.52 -10.21 -5.11
C MET A 44 -21.69 -9.94 -4.16
N GLU A 45 -22.65 -10.87 -4.05
CA GLU A 45 -23.81 -10.72 -3.15
C GLU A 45 -23.41 -10.60 -1.68
N ILE A 46 -22.39 -11.36 -1.25
CA ILE A 46 -21.85 -11.28 0.11
C ILE A 46 -21.03 -10.00 0.26
N ALA A 47 -20.16 -9.69 -0.71
CA ALA A 47 -19.26 -8.52 -0.64
C ALA A 47 -20.03 -7.18 -0.62
N ASN A 48 -21.11 -7.06 -1.39
CA ASN A 48 -21.96 -5.87 -1.42
C ASN A 48 -22.75 -5.63 -0.12
N LYS A 49 -22.87 -6.66 0.74
CA LYS A 49 -23.53 -6.59 2.05
C LYS A 49 -22.53 -6.78 3.20
N LEU A 50 -21.24 -6.69 2.91
CA LEU A 50 -20.18 -7.09 3.84
C LEU A 50 -20.24 -6.34 5.18
N PRO A 51 -20.38 -5.00 5.23
CA PRO A 51 -20.52 -4.30 6.51
C PRO A 51 -21.71 -4.79 7.33
N GLN A 52 -22.88 -4.95 6.70
CA GLN A 52 -24.11 -5.38 7.39
C GLN A 52 -24.01 -6.81 7.90
N LEU A 53 -23.40 -7.71 7.13
CA LEU A 53 -23.20 -9.10 7.53
C LEU A 53 -22.19 -9.22 8.67
N ILE A 54 -21.16 -8.37 8.73
CA ILE A 54 -20.22 -8.32 9.85
C ILE A 54 -20.92 -7.78 11.10
N ASP A 55 -21.59 -6.63 11.01
CA ASP A 55 -22.30 -6.01 12.14
C ASP A 55 -23.40 -6.93 12.71
N ALA A 56 -24.03 -7.75 11.86
CA ALA A 56 -25.04 -8.72 12.27
C ALA A 56 -24.47 -10.07 12.75
N HIS A 57 -23.15 -10.25 12.76
CA HIS A 57 -22.48 -11.51 13.08
C HIS A 57 -22.91 -12.69 12.18
N GLN A 58 -23.14 -12.43 10.89
CA GLN A 58 -23.70 -13.39 9.92
C GLN A 58 -22.77 -13.71 8.76
N LEU A 59 -21.66 -12.99 8.57
CA LEU A 59 -20.79 -13.18 7.41
C LEU A 59 -20.23 -14.61 7.35
N GLN A 60 -19.73 -15.16 8.47
CA GLN A 60 -19.21 -16.53 8.50
C GLN A 60 -20.23 -17.55 7.98
N ALA A 61 -21.48 -17.48 8.46
CA ALA A 61 -22.55 -18.38 8.03
C ALA A 61 -22.91 -18.26 6.53
N HIS A 62 -22.71 -17.09 5.92
CA HIS A 62 -22.90 -16.90 4.48
C HIS A 62 -21.72 -17.43 3.68
N VAL A 63 -20.49 -17.17 4.12
CA VAL A 63 -19.26 -17.69 3.50
C VAL A 63 -19.23 -19.21 3.57
N ASP A 64 -19.59 -19.84 4.69
CA ASP A 64 -19.59 -21.30 4.82
C ASP A 64 -20.57 -21.99 3.85
N LYS A 65 -21.65 -21.31 3.46
CA LYS A 65 -22.66 -21.79 2.48
C LYS A 65 -22.32 -21.44 1.04
N MET A 66 -21.28 -20.63 0.82
CA MET A 66 -20.87 -20.18 -0.52
C MET A 66 -20.41 -21.38 -1.36
N PRO A 67 -20.85 -21.53 -2.63
CA PRO A 67 -20.33 -22.58 -3.49
C PRO A 67 -18.83 -22.38 -3.75
N LEU A 68 -18.08 -23.48 -3.87
CA LEU A 68 -16.71 -23.43 -4.38
C LEU A 68 -16.78 -23.12 -5.89
N LEU A 69 -16.34 -21.92 -6.28
CA LEU A 69 -16.36 -21.47 -7.67
C LEU A 69 -14.97 -21.57 -8.30
N SER A 70 -14.91 -21.94 -9.57
CA SER A 70 -13.64 -21.98 -10.32
C SER A 70 -13.28 -20.61 -10.85
N CYS A 71 -12.00 -20.23 -10.75
CA CYS A 71 -11.49 -18.97 -11.28
C CYS A 71 -11.26 -18.98 -12.81
N GLN A 72 -11.54 -20.09 -13.51
CA GLN A 72 -11.28 -20.24 -14.94
C GLN A 72 -12.03 -19.23 -15.83
N PHE A 73 -13.09 -18.59 -15.31
CA PHE A 73 -13.87 -17.58 -16.02
C PHE A 73 -13.40 -16.14 -15.76
N LEU A 74 -12.35 -15.92 -14.95
CA LEU A 74 -11.67 -14.62 -14.82
C LEU A 74 -10.64 -14.49 -15.93
N LYS A 75 -11.05 -13.94 -17.08
CA LYS A 75 -10.23 -13.88 -18.30
C LYS A 75 -9.36 -12.64 -18.36
N GLY A 76 -9.83 -11.51 -17.81
CA GLY A 76 -9.13 -10.22 -17.86
C GLY A 76 -8.36 -9.89 -16.58
N HIS A 77 -7.32 -9.06 -16.71
CA HIS A 77 -6.58 -8.55 -15.55
C HIS A 77 -7.50 -7.79 -14.58
N ARG A 78 -8.40 -6.93 -15.11
CA ARG A 78 -9.36 -6.17 -14.29
C ARG A 78 -10.33 -7.06 -13.51
N GLU A 79 -10.81 -8.14 -14.13
CA GLU A 79 -11.66 -9.14 -13.47
C GLU A 79 -10.89 -9.85 -12.36
N GLN A 80 -9.64 -10.24 -12.60
CA GLN A 80 -8.79 -10.86 -11.58
C GLN A 80 -8.51 -9.90 -10.42
N ARG A 81 -8.25 -8.61 -10.69
CA ARG A 81 -8.05 -7.59 -9.65
C ARG A 81 -9.31 -7.37 -8.82
N LEU A 82 -10.49 -7.28 -9.44
CA LEU A 82 -11.76 -7.19 -8.70
C LEU A 82 -12.03 -8.47 -7.88
N ALA A 83 -11.73 -9.65 -8.44
CA ALA A 83 -11.87 -10.90 -7.70
C ALA A 83 -10.94 -10.96 -6.49
N HIS A 84 -9.68 -10.51 -6.62
CA HIS A 84 -8.75 -10.44 -5.49
C HIS A 84 -9.22 -9.45 -4.43
N LEU A 85 -9.72 -8.27 -4.84
CA LEU A 85 -10.35 -7.30 -3.94
C LEU A 85 -11.52 -7.92 -3.17
N VAL A 86 -12.46 -8.56 -3.86
CA VAL A 86 -13.63 -9.19 -3.24
C VAL A 86 -13.23 -10.31 -2.27
N LEU A 87 -12.41 -11.25 -2.73
CA LEU A 87 -12.02 -12.42 -1.93
C LEU A 87 -11.15 -12.02 -0.72
N SER A 88 -10.30 -11.01 -0.86
CA SER A 88 -9.53 -10.48 0.27
C SER A 88 -10.43 -9.80 1.29
N PHE A 89 -11.42 -9.00 0.86
CA PHE A 89 -12.38 -8.38 1.77
C PHE A 89 -13.24 -9.42 2.51
N LEU A 90 -13.76 -10.43 1.80
CA LEU A 90 -14.47 -11.54 2.43
C LEU A 90 -13.58 -12.29 3.44
N THR A 91 -12.31 -12.51 3.10
CA THR A 91 -11.34 -13.18 3.99
C THR A 91 -11.09 -12.39 5.27
N MET A 92 -10.79 -11.09 5.18
CA MET A 92 -10.55 -10.28 6.38
C MET A 92 -11.81 -10.15 7.24
N GLY A 93 -12.97 -9.99 6.60
CA GLY A 93 -14.25 -9.97 7.30
C GLY A 93 -14.50 -11.29 8.03
N TYR A 94 -14.32 -12.43 7.36
CA TYR A 94 -14.54 -13.76 7.93
C TYR A 94 -13.65 -14.02 9.15
N VAL A 95 -12.36 -13.68 9.04
CA VAL A 95 -11.38 -13.87 10.11
C VAL A 95 -11.65 -12.95 11.30
N TRP A 96 -11.99 -11.68 11.06
CA TRP A 96 -12.04 -10.66 12.10
C TRP A 96 -13.45 -10.24 12.56
N GLN A 97 -14.52 -10.84 12.02
CA GLN A 97 -15.92 -10.50 12.36
C GLN A 97 -16.16 -10.45 13.88
N GLU A 98 -15.65 -11.45 14.61
CA GLU A 98 -15.82 -11.55 16.08
C GLU A 98 -14.73 -10.79 16.87
N GLY A 99 -13.91 -10.00 16.18
CA GLY A 99 -12.81 -9.24 16.74
C GLY A 99 -11.57 -10.08 17.06
N GLU A 100 -10.58 -9.45 17.70
CA GLU A 100 -9.28 -10.08 17.97
C GLU A 100 -9.31 -11.18 19.03
N ALA A 101 -10.38 -11.28 19.82
CA ALA A 101 -10.49 -12.25 20.91
C ALA A 101 -10.98 -13.62 20.43
N GLN A 102 -11.68 -13.67 19.29
CA GLN A 102 -12.22 -14.90 18.71
C GLN A 102 -12.05 -14.91 17.17
N PRO A 103 -10.82 -14.70 16.65
CA PRO A 103 -10.62 -14.72 15.21
C PRO A 103 -10.87 -16.12 14.65
N ALA A 104 -11.36 -16.22 13.41
CA ALA A 104 -11.43 -17.50 12.73
C ALA A 104 -10.03 -17.99 12.37
N GLU A 105 -9.65 -19.17 12.87
CA GLU A 105 -8.31 -19.74 12.65
C GLU A 105 -8.20 -20.57 11.36
N VAL A 106 -9.33 -20.86 10.71
CA VAL A 106 -9.41 -21.64 9.47
C VAL A 106 -10.25 -20.86 8.44
N LEU A 107 -9.67 -20.61 7.28
CA LEU A 107 -10.37 -20.09 6.12
C LEU A 107 -10.98 -21.27 5.33
N PRO A 108 -12.31 -21.34 5.15
CA PRO A 108 -12.96 -22.49 4.56
C PRO A 108 -12.57 -22.64 3.08
N ARG A 109 -12.51 -23.88 2.61
CA ARG A 109 -11.95 -24.24 1.28
C ARG A 109 -12.63 -23.54 0.10
N ASN A 110 -13.91 -23.21 0.24
CA ASN A 110 -14.71 -22.51 -0.78
C ASN A 110 -14.31 -21.04 -0.97
N LEU A 111 -13.65 -20.44 0.02
CA LEU A 111 -13.02 -19.12 -0.06
C LEU A 111 -11.50 -19.23 -0.25
N ALA A 112 -10.83 -20.14 0.47
CA ALA A 112 -9.38 -20.28 0.47
C ALA A 112 -8.81 -20.70 -0.90
N LEU A 113 -9.39 -21.71 -1.56
CA LEU A 113 -8.90 -22.20 -2.85
C LEU A 113 -8.97 -21.14 -3.96
N PRO A 114 -10.13 -20.52 -4.25
CA PRO A 114 -10.19 -19.50 -5.30
C PRO A 114 -9.34 -18.28 -4.96
N PHE A 115 -9.28 -17.87 -3.69
CA PHE A 115 -8.44 -16.73 -3.31
C PHE A 115 -6.97 -16.99 -3.61
N VAL A 116 -6.43 -18.15 -3.19
CA VAL A 116 -5.05 -18.53 -3.48
C VAL A 116 -4.79 -18.69 -4.97
N GLU A 117 -5.75 -19.19 -5.74
CA GLU A 117 -5.64 -19.26 -7.20
C GLU A 117 -5.52 -17.87 -7.84
N VAL A 118 -6.42 -16.95 -7.51
CA VAL A 118 -6.38 -15.56 -8.01
C VAL A 118 -5.10 -14.85 -7.57
N SER A 119 -4.70 -14.99 -6.31
CA SER A 119 -3.47 -14.42 -5.76
C SER A 119 -2.24 -14.92 -6.53
N ARG A 120 -2.15 -16.23 -6.79
CA ARG A 120 -1.08 -16.82 -7.60
C ARG A 120 -1.04 -16.24 -9.02
N ASN A 121 -2.20 -16.11 -9.67
CA ASN A 121 -2.29 -15.59 -11.04
C ASN A 121 -1.84 -14.11 -11.12
N LEU A 122 -2.08 -13.34 -10.06
CA LEU A 122 -1.66 -11.94 -9.97
C LEU A 122 -0.24 -11.73 -9.41
N GLY A 123 0.39 -12.78 -8.87
CA GLY A 123 1.66 -12.68 -8.15
C GLY A 123 1.56 -11.91 -6.84
N LEU A 124 0.40 -12.00 -6.16
CA LEU A 124 0.13 -11.38 -4.86
C LEU A 124 -0.02 -12.46 -3.77
N PRO A 125 0.15 -12.12 -2.49
CA PRO A 125 -0.16 -13.03 -1.39
C PRO A 125 -1.69 -13.08 -1.15
N PRO A 126 -2.24 -14.21 -0.68
CA PRO A 126 -3.67 -14.38 -0.39
C PRO A 126 -4.08 -13.71 0.92
N ILE A 127 -3.89 -12.40 1.01
CA ILE A 127 -4.35 -11.50 2.08
C ILE A 127 -4.75 -10.17 1.45
N LEU A 128 -5.55 -9.36 2.14
CA LEU A 128 -5.81 -7.98 1.74
C LEU A 128 -4.50 -7.17 1.72
N VAL A 129 -4.14 -6.67 0.53
CA VAL A 129 -2.95 -5.82 0.34
C VAL A 129 -3.34 -4.39 -0.02
N HIS A 130 -2.40 -3.45 0.10
CA HIS A 130 -2.58 -2.05 -0.31
C HIS A 130 -3.09 -1.90 -1.74
N SER A 131 -2.62 -2.75 -2.65
CA SER A 131 -3.06 -2.69 -4.06
C SER A 131 -4.53 -3.04 -4.24
N ASP A 132 -5.11 -3.85 -3.35
CA ASP A 132 -6.55 -4.12 -3.36
C ASP A 132 -7.29 -2.96 -2.70
N LEU A 133 -6.92 -2.68 -1.45
CA LEU A 133 -7.59 -1.74 -0.56
C LEU A 133 -7.63 -0.32 -1.14
N VAL A 134 -6.58 0.10 -1.83
CA VAL A 134 -6.40 1.49 -2.30
C VAL A 134 -6.36 1.56 -3.81
N LEU A 135 -5.44 0.83 -4.46
CA LEU A 135 -5.17 1.08 -5.88
C LEU A 135 -6.31 0.66 -6.81
N THR A 136 -7.18 -0.25 -6.37
CA THR A 136 -8.32 -0.77 -7.15
C THR A 136 -9.68 -0.54 -6.53
N ASN A 137 -9.77 -0.22 -5.23
CA ASN A 137 -11.06 -0.10 -4.55
C ASN A 137 -11.67 1.30 -4.65
N TRP A 138 -11.76 1.83 -5.88
CA TRP A 138 -12.32 3.14 -6.12
C TRP A 138 -12.99 3.21 -7.49
N THR A 139 -13.98 4.09 -7.60
CA THR A 139 -14.64 4.44 -8.86
C THR A 139 -15.15 5.86 -8.75
N LYS A 140 -15.36 6.50 -9.90
CA LYS A 140 -16.10 7.77 -9.95
C LYS A 140 -17.61 7.53 -9.85
N LYS A 141 -18.30 8.47 -9.19
CA LYS A 141 -19.77 8.55 -9.18
C LYS A 141 -20.26 9.11 -10.52
N ASP A 142 -19.67 10.22 -10.95
CA ASP A 142 -19.78 10.76 -12.30
C ASP A 142 -18.49 10.45 -13.08
N PRO A 143 -18.54 9.56 -14.10
CA PRO A 143 -17.39 9.19 -14.92
C PRO A 143 -16.68 10.40 -15.57
N ASP A 144 -17.46 11.43 -15.94
CA ASP A 144 -16.97 12.63 -16.62
C ASP A 144 -16.46 13.70 -15.64
N GLY A 145 -16.73 13.52 -14.34
CA GLY A 145 -16.31 14.43 -13.28
C GLY A 145 -14.81 14.35 -12.94
N PHE A 146 -14.33 15.36 -12.22
CA PHE A 146 -12.95 15.42 -11.73
C PHE A 146 -12.65 14.28 -10.74
N LEU A 147 -11.36 13.92 -10.65
CA LEU A 147 -10.88 12.95 -9.67
C LEU A 147 -10.67 13.64 -8.32
N GLU A 148 -11.76 13.86 -7.60
CA GLU A 148 -11.79 14.47 -6.28
C GLU A 148 -12.63 13.64 -5.32
N ILE A 149 -12.35 13.73 -4.01
CA ILE A 149 -12.97 12.85 -3.01
C ILE A 149 -14.51 12.86 -3.03
N GLY A 150 -15.14 14.00 -3.31
CA GLY A 150 -16.59 14.11 -3.41
C GLY A 150 -17.20 13.30 -4.56
N ASN A 151 -16.46 13.15 -5.66
CA ASN A 151 -16.85 12.37 -6.83
C ASN A 151 -16.35 10.91 -6.78
N LEU A 152 -15.70 10.49 -5.69
CA LEU A 152 -15.20 9.13 -5.54
C LEU A 152 -16.07 8.30 -4.58
N GLU A 153 -16.11 7.00 -4.83
CA GLU A 153 -16.70 6.00 -3.94
C GLU A 153 -15.85 4.72 -3.94
N THR A 154 -15.93 3.95 -2.86
CA THR A 154 -15.29 2.63 -2.77
C THR A 154 -16.18 1.55 -3.37
N ILE A 155 -15.59 0.49 -3.92
CA ILE A 155 -16.35 -0.62 -4.52
C ILE A 155 -16.81 -1.61 -3.43
N ILE A 156 -15.89 -2.08 -2.59
CA ILE A 156 -16.18 -2.95 -1.43
C ILE A 156 -15.74 -2.24 -0.14
N SER A 157 -16.47 -2.46 0.96
CA SER A 157 -16.24 -1.76 2.23
C SER A 157 -16.37 -2.71 3.43
N PHE A 158 -15.80 -2.30 4.57
CA PHE A 158 -15.95 -2.92 5.90
C PHE A 158 -16.79 -2.00 6.81
N PRO A 159 -17.11 -2.44 8.05
CA PRO A 159 -17.56 -1.50 9.08
C PRO A 159 -16.57 -0.33 9.26
N GLY A 160 -17.12 0.85 9.53
CA GLY A 160 -16.35 2.11 9.63
C GLY A 160 -16.98 3.27 8.86
N GLY A 161 -17.92 2.98 7.95
CA GLY A 161 -18.70 3.98 7.22
C GLY A 161 -17.84 5.01 6.50
N GLU A 162 -18.22 6.28 6.59
CA GLU A 162 -17.51 7.39 5.95
C GLU A 162 -16.04 7.50 6.36
N SER A 163 -15.66 7.10 7.58
CA SER A 163 -14.25 7.09 8.00
C SER A 163 -13.40 6.10 7.20
N LEU A 164 -13.96 4.94 6.84
CA LEU A 164 -13.26 3.96 6.02
C LEU A 164 -13.18 4.42 4.57
N HIS A 165 -14.28 4.97 4.03
CA HIS A 165 -14.28 5.57 2.70
C HIS A 165 -13.23 6.69 2.62
N GLY A 166 -13.21 7.59 3.60
CA GLY A 166 -12.21 8.64 3.73
C GLY A 166 -10.79 8.09 3.75
N PHE A 167 -10.52 7.07 4.57
CA PHE A 167 -9.19 6.47 4.64
C PHE A 167 -8.73 5.89 3.30
N ILE A 168 -9.60 5.15 2.61
CA ILE A 168 -9.27 4.54 1.32
C ILE A 168 -9.08 5.61 0.24
N LEU A 169 -10.05 6.52 0.10
CA LEU A 169 -10.09 7.50 -0.99
C LEU A 169 -9.04 8.59 -0.84
N VAL A 170 -8.77 9.09 0.38
CA VAL A 170 -7.65 10.02 0.60
C VAL A 170 -6.32 9.33 0.27
N THR A 171 -6.16 8.05 0.62
CA THR A 171 -4.94 7.31 0.25
C THR A 171 -4.82 7.12 -1.26
N ALA A 172 -5.92 6.88 -1.97
CA ALA A 172 -5.92 6.81 -3.43
C ALA A 172 -5.56 8.16 -4.06
N LEU A 173 -6.05 9.28 -3.51
CA LEU A 173 -5.65 10.62 -3.95
C LEU A 173 -4.17 10.91 -3.67
N VAL A 174 -3.63 10.45 -2.53
CA VAL A 174 -2.18 10.51 -2.27
C VAL A 174 -1.38 9.78 -3.35
N GLU A 175 -1.80 8.57 -3.73
CA GLU A 175 -1.17 7.81 -4.82
C GLU A 175 -1.30 8.53 -6.17
N LYS A 176 -2.43 9.21 -6.42
CA LYS A 176 -2.62 10.04 -7.61
C LYS A 176 -1.68 11.24 -7.66
N GLU A 177 -1.49 11.94 -6.55
CA GLU A 177 -0.58 13.11 -6.46
C GLU A 177 0.89 12.73 -6.70
N ALA A 178 1.22 11.44 -6.61
CA ALA A 178 2.54 10.94 -6.92
C ALA A 178 2.85 10.87 -8.42
N VAL A 179 1.86 11.00 -9.31
CA VAL A 179 2.04 10.81 -10.77
C VAL A 179 3.12 11.73 -11.36
N PRO A 180 3.15 13.06 -11.08
CA PRO A 180 4.24 13.92 -11.54
C PRO A 180 5.62 13.48 -11.02
N GLY A 181 5.69 12.98 -9.79
CA GLY A 181 6.89 12.42 -9.19
C GLY A 181 7.35 11.13 -9.87
N ILE A 182 6.43 10.19 -10.14
CA ILE A 182 6.72 8.94 -10.88
C ILE A 182 7.30 9.24 -12.26
N LYS A 183 6.69 10.18 -13.00
CA LYS A 183 7.19 10.63 -14.31
C LYS A 183 8.57 11.28 -14.20
N ALA A 184 8.80 12.04 -13.12
CA ALA A 184 10.10 12.62 -12.83
C ALA A 184 11.17 11.55 -12.55
N LEU A 185 10.85 10.43 -11.90
CA LEU A 185 11.79 9.32 -11.73
C LEU A 185 12.27 8.79 -13.07
N VAL A 186 11.34 8.54 -14.01
CA VAL A 186 11.68 8.07 -15.36
C VAL A 186 12.55 9.08 -16.10
N GLN A 187 12.15 10.35 -16.12
CA GLN A 187 12.90 11.43 -16.75
C GLN A 187 14.33 11.52 -16.18
N ALA A 188 14.45 11.48 -14.84
CA ALA A 188 15.73 11.62 -14.18
C ALA A 188 16.65 10.41 -14.38
N THR A 189 16.12 9.19 -14.26
CA THR A 189 16.87 7.96 -14.54
C THR A 189 17.42 7.97 -15.97
N ASN A 190 16.60 8.35 -16.95
CA ASN A 190 17.02 8.47 -18.35
C ASN A 190 18.04 9.62 -18.55
N ALA A 191 17.89 10.74 -17.85
CA ALA A 191 18.84 11.86 -17.88
C ALA A 191 20.20 11.54 -17.24
N ILE A 192 20.27 10.54 -16.36
CA ILE A 192 21.55 10.01 -15.83
C ILE A 192 22.18 9.04 -16.83
N LEU A 193 21.38 8.15 -17.42
CA LEU A 193 21.83 7.19 -18.45
C LEU A 193 22.37 7.87 -19.70
N GLN A 194 21.72 8.94 -20.13
CA GLN A 194 22.15 9.83 -21.20
C GLN A 194 22.35 11.22 -20.59
N PRO A 195 23.57 11.53 -20.10
CA PRO A 195 23.83 12.70 -19.27
C PRO A 195 23.20 13.99 -19.79
N ASN A 196 22.14 14.44 -19.13
CA ASN A 196 21.42 15.68 -19.42
C ASN A 196 21.09 16.39 -18.10
N GLN A 197 21.94 17.35 -17.73
CA GLN A 197 21.86 18.05 -16.45
C GLN A 197 20.58 18.90 -16.31
N GLU A 198 20.13 19.54 -17.39
CA GLU A 198 18.92 20.35 -17.37
C GLU A 198 17.67 19.49 -17.14
N ALA A 199 17.56 18.38 -17.88
CA ALA A 199 16.45 17.43 -17.71
C ALA A 199 16.46 16.81 -16.30
N LEU A 200 17.64 16.51 -15.76
CA LEU A 200 17.78 16.01 -14.39
C LEU A 200 17.33 17.05 -13.35
N LEU A 201 17.75 18.31 -13.50
CA LEU A 201 17.35 19.39 -12.60
C LEU A 201 15.83 19.58 -12.59
N GLN A 202 15.20 19.65 -13.77
CA GLN A 202 13.75 19.77 -13.92
C GLN A 202 13.01 18.59 -13.28
N ALA A 203 13.52 17.38 -13.46
CA ALA A 203 12.94 16.18 -12.86
C ALA A 203 13.04 16.21 -11.33
N LEU A 204 14.20 16.55 -10.75
CA LEU A 204 14.35 16.70 -9.29
C LEU A 204 13.41 17.77 -8.72
N GLN A 205 13.28 18.91 -9.38
CA GLN A 205 12.35 19.97 -8.97
C GLN A 205 10.90 19.48 -8.99
N ARG A 206 10.50 18.73 -10.03
CA ARG A 206 9.15 18.14 -10.14
C ARG A 206 8.91 17.05 -9.09
N LEU A 207 9.90 16.21 -8.83
CA LEU A 207 9.83 15.19 -7.77
C LEU A 207 9.58 15.83 -6.41
N ARG A 208 10.34 16.87 -6.06
CA ARG A 208 10.15 17.64 -4.83
C ARG A 208 8.72 18.17 -4.70
N LEU A 209 8.20 18.83 -5.73
CA LEU A 209 6.85 19.39 -5.72
C LEU A 209 5.79 18.29 -5.52
N SER A 210 5.93 17.16 -6.24
CA SER A 210 5.02 16.02 -6.08
C SER A 210 5.03 15.45 -4.66
N ILE A 211 6.19 15.38 -3.98
CA ILE A 211 6.27 14.95 -2.58
C ILE A 211 5.55 15.94 -1.64
N GLN A 212 5.65 17.24 -1.92
CA GLN A 212 4.95 18.28 -1.16
C GLN A 212 3.43 18.19 -1.36
N ASP A 213 2.97 17.96 -2.59
CA ASP A 213 1.56 17.78 -2.93
C ASP A 213 0.99 16.50 -2.28
N ILE A 214 1.73 15.40 -2.30
CA ILE A 214 1.41 14.18 -1.54
C ILE A 214 1.20 14.51 -0.05
N THR A 215 2.12 15.27 0.55
CA THR A 215 2.03 15.64 1.97
C THR A 215 0.79 16.48 2.26
N LYS A 216 0.47 17.43 1.38
CA LYS A 216 -0.73 18.26 1.48
C LYS A 216 -2.00 17.43 1.37
N THR A 217 -2.09 16.53 0.40
CA THR A 217 -3.26 15.67 0.19
C THR A 217 -3.45 14.65 1.31
N LEU A 218 -2.35 14.13 1.89
CA LEU A 218 -2.42 13.30 3.10
C LEU A 218 -3.11 14.05 4.27
N GLY A 219 -3.02 15.38 4.31
CA GLY A 219 -3.69 16.19 5.33
C GLY A 219 -5.22 16.13 5.28
N GLN A 220 -5.82 15.77 4.15
CA GLN A 220 -7.27 15.55 4.04
C GLN A 220 -7.76 14.42 4.95
N MET A 221 -6.87 13.53 5.42
CA MET A 221 -7.23 12.52 6.43
C MET A 221 -7.91 13.16 7.65
N HIS A 222 -7.54 14.40 8.01
CA HIS A 222 -8.15 15.13 9.11
C HIS A 222 -9.63 15.44 8.94
N ASP A 223 -10.09 15.60 7.70
CA ASP A 223 -11.45 15.99 7.37
C ASP A 223 -12.37 14.77 7.19
N TYR A 224 -11.81 13.66 6.70
CA TYR A 224 -12.58 12.49 6.27
C TYR A 224 -12.43 11.26 7.16
N VAL A 225 -11.49 11.24 8.11
CA VAL A 225 -11.26 10.08 8.97
C VAL A 225 -11.39 10.47 10.44
N ASP A 226 -12.33 9.83 11.14
CA ASP A 226 -12.45 9.91 12.59
C ASP A 226 -11.39 9.01 13.27
N PRO A 227 -10.54 9.56 14.17
CA PRO A 227 -9.50 8.79 14.85
C PRO A 227 -10.01 7.63 15.70
N ASP A 228 -11.16 7.79 16.36
CA ASP A 228 -11.70 6.79 17.26
C ASP A 228 -12.33 5.64 16.46
N ILE A 229 -13.04 5.94 15.37
CA ILE A 229 -13.56 4.94 14.42
C ILE A 229 -12.41 4.19 13.73
N PHE A 230 -11.38 4.90 13.26
CA PHE A 230 -10.21 4.27 12.64
C PHE A 230 -9.56 3.28 13.59
N TYR A 231 -9.28 3.72 14.82
CA TYR A 231 -8.59 2.91 15.81
C TYR A 231 -9.40 1.67 16.25
N ALA A 232 -10.68 1.85 16.56
CA ALA A 232 -11.51 0.79 17.15
C ALA A 232 -12.21 -0.11 16.11
N GLY A 233 -12.67 0.46 14.99
CA GLY A 233 -13.49 -0.26 14.01
C GLY A 233 -12.75 -0.72 12.76
N ILE A 234 -11.82 0.09 12.24
CA ILE A 234 -11.22 -0.17 10.91
C ILE A 234 -9.97 -1.04 10.99
N ARG A 235 -9.05 -0.70 11.91
CA ARG A 235 -7.69 -1.31 11.92
C ARG A 235 -7.69 -2.83 12.05
N ILE A 236 -8.69 -3.41 12.71
CA ILE A 236 -8.76 -4.86 12.89
C ILE A 236 -8.87 -5.58 11.54
N PHE A 237 -9.72 -5.08 10.62
CA PHE A 237 -9.90 -5.67 9.29
C PHE A 237 -8.69 -5.47 8.36
N LEU A 238 -7.75 -4.62 8.72
CA LEU A 238 -6.51 -4.41 7.97
C LEU A 238 -5.33 -5.25 8.51
N SER A 239 -5.54 -5.95 9.62
CA SER A 239 -4.49 -6.66 10.34
C SER A 239 -4.28 -8.07 9.80
N GLY A 240 -3.03 -8.43 9.55
CA GLY A 240 -2.68 -9.79 9.11
C GLY A 240 -2.48 -10.75 10.26
N TRP A 241 -2.01 -11.96 9.94
CA TRP A 241 -1.72 -13.05 10.88
C TRP A 241 -0.24 -13.44 10.86
N LYS A 242 0.64 -12.51 10.46
CA LYS A 242 2.09 -12.56 10.67
C LYS A 242 2.48 -11.52 11.72
N ASP A 243 3.29 -11.94 12.68
CA ASP A 243 3.71 -11.08 13.80
C ASP A 243 2.50 -10.47 14.54
N ASN A 244 1.35 -11.17 14.55
CA ASN A 244 0.12 -10.77 15.23
C ASN A 244 -0.13 -11.66 16.46
N PRO A 245 -0.11 -11.11 17.69
CA PRO A 245 -0.37 -11.87 18.91
C PRO A 245 -1.75 -12.55 18.97
N ALA A 246 -2.76 -12.04 18.25
CA ALA A 246 -4.08 -12.66 18.18
C ALA A 246 -4.11 -13.92 17.30
N MET A 247 -3.12 -14.09 16.41
CA MET A 247 -3.01 -15.21 15.48
C MET A 247 -1.57 -15.75 15.44
N PRO A 248 -1.03 -16.27 16.57
CA PRO A 248 0.38 -16.61 16.70
C PRO A 248 0.82 -17.75 15.76
N ALA A 249 -0.08 -18.68 15.47
CA ALA A 249 0.15 -19.78 14.55
C ALA A 249 0.12 -19.32 13.08
N GLY A 250 -0.63 -18.28 12.75
CA GLY A 250 -1.03 -17.94 11.38
C GLY A 250 -2.48 -18.34 11.10
N LEU A 251 -2.88 -18.34 9.84
CA LEU A 251 -4.22 -18.74 9.40
C LEU A 251 -4.14 -20.04 8.60
N MET A 252 -4.98 -21.03 8.90
CA MET A 252 -5.08 -22.25 8.11
C MET A 252 -5.91 -21.99 6.85
N TYR A 253 -5.35 -22.29 5.68
CA TYR A 253 -6.06 -22.20 4.40
C TYR A 253 -6.52 -23.60 4.01
N GLU A 254 -7.78 -23.92 4.31
CA GLU A 254 -8.31 -25.26 4.10
C GLU A 254 -8.19 -25.69 2.62
N GLY A 255 -7.60 -26.86 2.40
CA GLY A 255 -7.35 -27.41 1.06
C GLY A 255 -6.13 -26.84 0.32
N VAL A 256 -5.45 -25.84 0.89
CA VAL A 256 -4.24 -25.23 0.28
C VAL A 256 -2.96 -25.73 0.97
N SER A 257 -2.94 -25.70 2.29
CA SER A 257 -1.78 -26.04 3.12
C SER A 257 -2.21 -26.90 4.30
N GLN A 258 -1.33 -27.79 4.76
CA GLN A 258 -1.52 -28.54 6.02
C GLN A 258 -1.05 -27.74 7.24
N GLU A 259 -0.28 -26.67 7.03
CA GLU A 259 0.24 -25.80 8.06
C GLU A 259 -0.32 -24.37 7.92
N PRO A 260 -0.55 -23.65 9.03
CA PRO A 260 -1.00 -22.26 8.97
C PRO A 260 0.00 -21.37 8.24
N LEU A 261 -0.51 -20.50 7.36
CA LEU A 261 0.29 -19.53 6.62
C LEU A 261 0.37 -18.21 7.38
N LYS A 262 1.46 -17.44 7.18
CA LYS A 262 1.71 -16.17 7.87
C LYS A 262 1.88 -15.02 6.89
N TYR A 263 0.90 -14.11 6.85
CA TYR A 263 0.92 -12.90 6.02
C TYR A 263 0.75 -11.61 6.84
N SER A 264 1.52 -10.58 6.49
CA SER A 264 1.42 -9.24 7.08
C SER A 264 0.17 -8.53 6.58
N GLY A 265 -0.48 -7.74 7.43
CA GLY A 265 -1.65 -6.96 7.04
C GLY A 265 -1.33 -5.79 6.12
N GLY A 266 -2.37 -5.15 5.61
CA GLY A 266 -2.27 -3.97 4.74
C GLY A 266 -1.59 -2.81 5.45
N SER A 267 -0.62 -2.17 4.82
CA SER A 267 0.04 -0.97 5.36
C SER A 267 0.60 -0.09 4.26
N ALA A 268 0.80 1.20 4.56
CA ALA A 268 1.43 2.15 3.64
C ALA A 268 2.83 1.72 3.17
N ALA A 269 3.51 0.82 3.91
CA ALA A 269 4.78 0.25 3.50
C ALA A 269 4.68 -0.66 2.25
N GLN A 270 3.48 -0.99 1.80
CA GLN A 270 3.22 -1.70 0.54
C GLN A 270 2.97 -0.73 -0.64
N SER A 271 2.99 0.59 -0.42
CA SER A 271 2.91 1.58 -1.51
C SER A 271 4.20 1.57 -2.33
N THR A 272 4.07 1.38 -3.65
CA THR A 272 5.20 1.41 -4.58
C THR A 272 5.86 2.80 -4.65
N VAL A 273 5.06 3.87 -4.52
CA VAL A 273 5.55 5.27 -4.57
C VAL A 273 6.66 5.51 -3.57
N LEU A 274 6.45 5.13 -2.31
CA LEU A 274 7.41 5.37 -1.23
C LEU A 274 8.75 4.66 -1.49
N HIS A 275 8.69 3.43 -2.02
CA HIS A 275 9.89 2.64 -2.33
C HIS A 275 10.62 3.17 -3.55
N ALA A 276 9.89 3.58 -4.58
CA ALA A 276 10.48 4.14 -5.78
C ALA A 276 11.23 5.46 -5.48
N PHE A 277 10.67 6.30 -4.60
CA PHE A 277 11.36 7.51 -4.12
C PHE A 277 12.61 7.18 -3.30
N ASP A 278 12.52 6.22 -2.38
CA ASP A 278 13.68 5.79 -1.59
C ASP A 278 14.82 5.23 -2.46
N GLU A 279 14.51 4.32 -3.38
CA GLU A 279 15.54 3.73 -4.25
C GLU A 279 16.16 4.77 -5.18
N PHE A 280 15.34 5.63 -5.79
CA PHE A 280 15.83 6.66 -6.70
C PHE A 280 16.73 7.69 -5.99
N LEU A 281 16.33 8.13 -4.79
CA LEU A 281 17.13 9.05 -3.97
C LEU A 281 18.29 8.36 -3.26
N GLY A 282 18.43 7.03 -3.38
CA GLY A 282 19.50 6.26 -2.75
C GLY A 282 19.41 6.21 -1.22
N ILE A 283 18.21 6.29 -0.65
CA ILE A 283 17.97 6.24 0.80
C ILE A 283 18.23 4.82 1.29
N ARG A 284 19.16 4.67 2.24
CA ARG A 284 19.50 3.38 2.85
C ARG A 284 18.98 3.32 4.29
N HIS A 285 17.98 2.47 4.50
CA HIS A 285 17.37 2.26 5.81
C HIS A 285 18.23 1.42 6.74
N SER A 286 17.96 1.48 8.06
CA SER A 286 18.53 0.53 9.02
C SER A 286 18.18 -0.90 8.62
N LYS A 287 18.97 -1.87 9.08
CA LYS A 287 18.76 -3.28 8.72
C LYS A 287 17.33 -3.73 9.05
N GLU A 288 16.84 -3.43 10.24
CA GLU A 288 15.53 -3.85 10.70
C GLU A 288 14.39 -3.22 9.88
N SER A 289 14.47 -1.92 9.61
CA SER A 289 13.47 -1.21 8.79
C SER A 289 13.55 -1.64 7.32
N GLY A 290 14.76 -1.83 6.81
CA GLY A 290 15.05 -2.31 5.46
C GLY A 290 14.49 -3.71 5.23
N ASP A 291 14.77 -4.66 6.12
CA ASP A 291 14.27 -6.04 6.04
C ASP A 291 12.73 -6.06 6.01
N PHE A 292 12.07 -5.21 6.81
CA PHE A 292 10.61 -5.07 6.76
C PHE A 292 10.13 -4.51 5.42
N LEU A 293 10.72 -3.40 4.95
CA LEU A 293 10.36 -2.77 3.67
C LEU A 293 10.58 -3.73 2.49
N TYR A 294 11.72 -4.41 2.41
CA TYR A 294 11.98 -5.37 1.33
C TYR A 294 10.93 -6.49 1.30
N ARG A 295 10.52 -7.03 2.46
CA ARG A 295 9.40 -8.00 2.50
C ARG A 295 8.07 -7.41 2.02
N MET A 296 7.81 -6.12 2.23
CA MET A 296 6.58 -5.48 1.75
C MET A 296 6.51 -5.37 0.22
N ARG A 297 7.65 -5.50 -0.49
CA ARG A 297 7.65 -5.58 -1.96
C ARG A 297 6.98 -6.85 -2.47
N ASP A 298 6.94 -7.92 -1.68
CA ASP A 298 6.23 -9.16 -2.02
C ASP A 298 4.70 -9.03 -1.93
N TYR A 299 4.21 -7.86 -1.49
CA TYR A 299 2.78 -7.50 -1.40
C TYR A 299 2.39 -6.48 -2.48
N MET A 300 3.30 -6.17 -3.41
CA MET A 300 3.06 -5.28 -4.55
C MET A 300 2.81 -6.10 -5.82
N PRO A 301 2.05 -5.57 -6.80
CA PRO A 301 1.97 -6.18 -8.12
C PRO A 301 3.37 -6.43 -8.72
N PRO A 302 3.62 -7.56 -9.39
CA PRO A 302 4.96 -7.91 -9.89
C PRO A 302 5.58 -6.83 -10.79
N SER A 303 4.80 -6.17 -11.64
CA SER A 303 5.29 -5.10 -12.51
C SER A 303 5.70 -3.86 -11.71
N HIS A 304 5.01 -3.55 -10.60
CA HIS A 304 5.37 -2.44 -9.71
C HIS A 304 6.67 -2.74 -8.95
N LYS A 305 6.86 -4.00 -8.52
CA LYS A 305 8.11 -4.46 -7.90
C LYS A 305 9.27 -4.36 -8.90
N ALA A 306 9.07 -4.82 -10.14
CA ALA A 306 10.07 -4.73 -11.20
C ALA A 306 10.50 -3.27 -11.50
N PHE A 307 9.55 -2.32 -11.47
CA PHE A 307 9.87 -0.89 -11.62
C PHE A 307 10.86 -0.38 -10.56
N ILE A 308 10.67 -0.79 -9.30
CA ILE A 308 11.59 -0.43 -8.21
C ILE A 308 12.97 -1.09 -8.42
N GLU A 309 13.00 -2.35 -8.85
CA GLU A 309 14.24 -3.10 -9.09
C GLU A 309 15.07 -2.51 -10.25
N ASP A 310 14.41 -2.02 -11.30
CA ASP A 310 15.08 -1.36 -12.43
C ASP A 310 15.57 0.05 -12.07
N ILE A 311 14.85 0.79 -11.22
CA ILE A 311 15.36 2.03 -10.60
C ILE A 311 16.62 1.73 -9.78
N HIS A 312 16.60 0.68 -8.96
CA HIS A 312 17.74 0.29 -8.13
C HIS A 312 18.97 -0.11 -8.97
N SER A 313 18.73 -0.75 -10.12
CA SER A 313 19.79 -1.23 -11.02
C SER A 313 20.36 -0.13 -11.92
N ALA A 314 19.68 1.02 -12.03
CA ALA A 314 20.16 2.17 -12.78
C ALA A 314 21.38 2.84 -12.10
N PRO A 315 22.17 3.66 -12.83
CA PRO A 315 23.27 4.39 -12.20
C PRO A 315 22.79 5.29 -11.07
N SER A 316 23.53 5.29 -9.97
CA SER A 316 23.20 6.01 -8.74
C SER A 316 23.10 7.52 -8.97
N LEU A 317 21.91 8.09 -8.69
CA LEU A 317 21.69 9.54 -8.66
C LEU A 317 22.68 10.23 -7.71
N ARG A 318 22.88 9.65 -6.53
CA ARG A 318 23.75 10.21 -5.49
C ARG A 318 25.20 10.32 -5.98
N ASP A 319 25.70 9.28 -6.65
CA ASP A 319 27.06 9.27 -7.17
C ASP A 319 27.20 10.23 -8.36
N TYR A 320 26.19 10.27 -9.22
CA TYR A 320 26.13 11.24 -10.33
C TYR A 320 26.21 12.68 -9.82
N ILE A 321 25.40 13.06 -8.82
CA ILE A 321 25.39 14.40 -8.23
C ILE A 321 26.75 14.74 -7.62
N LEU A 322 27.31 13.84 -6.80
CA LEU A 322 28.61 14.05 -6.17
C LEU A 322 29.76 14.17 -7.18
N SER A 323 29.65 13.49 -8.33
CA SER A 323 30.64 13.57 -9.41
C SER A 323 30.46 14.78 -10.33
N SER A 324 29.24 15.33 -10.42
CA SER A 324 28.92 16.42 -11.34
C SER A 324 29.58 17.76 -10.96
N GLY A 325 29.88 17.95 -9.66
CA GLY A 325 30.37 19.22 -9.11
C GLY A 325 29.37 20.38 -9.24
N GLN A 326 28.11 20.11 -9.53
CA GLN A 326 27.08 21.13 -9.75
C GLN A 326 26.27 21.40 -8.48
N ASP A 327 26.48 22.59 -7.90
CA ASP A 327 25.79 22.99 -6.66
C ASP A 327 24.26 23.03 -6.78
N HIS A 328 23.75 23.36 -7.97
CA HIS A 328 22.30 23.42 -8.22
C HIS A 328 21.66 22.02 -8.22
N LEU A 329 22.34 20.99 -8.74
CA LEU A 329 21.87 19.60 -8.68
C LEU A 329 21.93 19.06 -7.26
N LEU A 330 23.01 19.35 -6.54
CA LEU A 330 23.16 19.01 -5.12
C LEU A 330 22.03 19.62 -4.29
N THR A 331 21.75 20.91 -4.51
CA THR A 331 20.65 21.62 -3.85
C THR A 331 19.30 20.98 -4.17
N ALA A 332 19.00 20.71 -5.44
CA ALA A 332 17.73 20.11 -5.85
C ALA A 332 17.51 18.72 -5.24
N TYR A 333 18.56 17.88 -5.19
CA TYR A 333 18.51 16.58 -4.52
C TYR A 333 18.24 16.72 -3.03
N ASN A 334 18.98 17.58 -2.33
CA ASN A 334 18.81 17.76 -0.88
C ASN A 334 17.40 18.27 -0.56
N GLN A 335 16.82 19.11 -1.42
CA GLN A 335 15.43 19.54 -1.26
C GLN A 335 14.42 18.39 -1.46
N CYS A 336 14.68 17.42 -2.34
CA CYS A 336 13.86 16.22 -2.46
C CYS A 336 13.93 15.36 -1.18
N VAL A 337 15.14 15.16 -0.65
CA VAL A 337 15.37 14.41 0.60
C VAL A 337 14.67 15.10 1.78
N GLN A 338 14.75 16.42 1.87
CA GLN A 338 14.05 17.22 2.88
C GLN A 338 12.53 17.08 2.77
N ALA A 339 11.96 17.25 1.56
CA ALA A 339 10.52 17.08 1.34
C ALA A 339 10.04 15.66 1.73
N LEU A 340 10.84 14.63 1.46
CA LEU A 340 10.53 13.26 1.83
C LEU A 340 10.60 13.03 3.36
N ALA A 341 11.53 13.68 4.04
CA ALA A 341 11.61 13.67 5.50
C ALA A 341 10.44 14.45 6.15
N GLU A 342 9.98 15.53 5.53
CA GLU A 342 8.79 16.29 5.93
C GLU A 342 7.53 15.44 5.81
N LEU A 343 7.34 14.74 4.67
CA LEU A 343 6.25 13.78 4.49
C LEU A 343 6.25 12.72 5.59
N ARG A 344 7.41 12.13 5.91
CA ARG A 344 7.55 11.12 6.98
C ARG A 344 7.24 11.69 8.36
N SER A 345 7.68 12.92 8.62
CA SER A 345 7.37 13.62 9.86
C SER A 345 5.88 13.87 10.00
N TYR A 346 5.22 14.27 8.91
CA TYR A 346 3.77 14.45 8.88
C TYR A 346 3.02 13.12 9.10
N HIS A 347 3.47 12.03 8.48
CA HIS A 347 2.91 10.70 8.70
C HIS A 347 3.07 10.24 10.17
N ILE A 348 4.19 10.54 10.83
CA ILE A 348 4.35 10.30 12.27
C ILE A 348 3.31 11.08 13.09
N THR A 349 3.01 12.34 12.71
CA THR A 349 1.94 13.12 13.34
C THR A 349 0.57 12.47 13.14
N MET A 350 0.29 11.96 11.93
CA MET A 350 -0.95 11.21 11.67
C MET A 350 -1.05 10.00 12.57
N VAL A 351 -0.03 9.12 12.59
CA VAL A 351 -0.04 7.94 13.47
C VAL A 351 -0.18 8.33 14.94
N THR A 352 0.43 9.43 15.38
CA THR A 352 0.25 9.90 16.76
C THR A 352 -1.22 10.23 17.07
N LYS A 353 -1.95 10.85 16.13
CA LYS A 353 -3.38 11.17 16.27
C LYS A 353 -4.26 9.92 16.19
N TYR A 354 -4.14 9.18 15.09
CA TYR A 354 -5.03 8.07 14.72
C TYR A 354 -4.75 6.76 15.46
N LEU A 355 -3.57 6.63 16.07
CA LEU A 355 -3.18 5.43 16.80
C LEU A 355 -2.91 5.71 18.27
N ILE A 356 -1.87 6.51 18.57
CA ILE A 356 -1.39 6.65 19.95
C ILE A 356 -2.41 7.37 20.83
N THR A 357 -2.95 8.49 20.34
CA THR A 357 -3.93 9.30 21.06
C THR A 357 -5.28 8.58 21.17
N ALA A 358 -5.75 7.98 20.07
CA ALA A 358 -6.97 7.18 20.04
C ALA A 358 -6.89 5.97 20.99
N ALA A 359 -5.77 5.25 21.01
CA ALA A 359 -5.52 4.15 21.96
C ALA A 359 -5.56 4.61 23.42
N ALA A 360 -4.98 5.77 23.72
CA ALA A 360 -5.03 6.35 25.06
C ALA A 360 -6.46 6.70 25.46
N LYS A 361 -7.25 7.31 24.58
CA LYS A 361 -8.68 7.62 24.83
C LYS A 361 -9.52 6.37 25.06
N ALA A 362 -9.35 5.35 24.21
CA ALA A 362 -10.13 4.12 24.26
C ALA A 362 -9.90 3.30 25.55
N LYS A 363 -8.76 3.48 26.24
CA LYS A 363 -8.55 2.91 27.58
C LYS A 363 -9.35 3.59 28.68
N HIS A 364 -9.67 4.88 28.51
CA HIS A 364 -10.33 5.69 29.53
C HIS A 364 -11.84 5.81 29.31
N GLY A 365 -12.35 5.51 28.11
CA GLY A 365 -13.77 5.48 27.80
C GLY A 365 -14.25 4.08 27.42
N LYS A 366 -15.40 3.64 27.92
CA LYS A 366 -16.13 2.51 27.34
C LYS A 366 -16.74 2.98 26.00
N PRO A 367 -16.35 2.46 24.83
CA PRO A 367 -17.08 2.75 23.60
C PRO A 367 -18.41 1.99 23.67
N ASN A 368 -19.53 2.71 23.74
CA ASN A 368 -20.84 2.08 24.01
C ASN A 368 -21.45 1.30 22.82
N HIS A 369 -20.85 1.29 21.62
CA HIS A 369 -21.47 0.64 20.45
C HIS A 369 -20.48 0.03 19.43
N LEU A 370 -19.21 -0.15 19.78
CA LEU A 370 -18.21 -0.74 18.89
C LEU A 370 -17.57 -1.96 19.55
N PRO A 371 -17.15 -2.99 18.79
CA PRO A 371 -16.25 -4.01 19.30
C PRO A 371 -15.08 -3.34 20.03
N GLY A 372 -14.72 -3.83 21.22
CA GLY A 372 -13.68 -3.22 22.04
C GLY A 372 -12.38 -3.01 21.23
N PRO A 373 -11.59 -1.96 21.53
CA PRO A 373 -10.41 -1.63 20.74
C PRO A 373 -9.42 -2.80 20.73
N PRO A 374 -8.76 -3.08 19.59
CA PRO A 374 -7.83 -4.19 19.50
C PRO A 374 -6.59 -3.95 20.38
N GLN A 375 -6.46 -4.74 21.45
CA GLN A 375 -5.35 -4.72 22.39
C GLN A 375 -4.07 -5.29 21.79
N ALA A 376 -4.17 -6.30 20.90
CA ALA A 376 -3.01 -6.92 20.25
C ALA A 376 -2.26 -5.93 19.35
N LEU A 377 -2.97 -4.89 18.87
CA LEU A 377 -2.48 -3.86 17.95
C LEU A 377 -2.09 -2.54 18.62
N LYS A 378 -2.11 -2.49 19.95
CA LYS A 378 -1.98 -1.25 20.72
C LYS A 378 -0.75 -0.39 20.32
N ASP A 379 0.40 -1.03 20.14
CA ASP A 379 1.66 -0.36 19.75
C ASP A 379 2.23 -0.88 18.41
N ARG A 380 1.46 -1.74 17.71
CA ARG A 380 1.86 -2.37 16.45
C ARG A 380 1.07 -1.81 15.28
N GLY A 381 1.74 -1.62 14.14
CA GLY A 381 1.06 -1.36 12.88
C GLY A 381 0.33 -2.62 12.38
N THR A 382 -0.63 -2.43 11.47
CA THR A 382 -1.36 -3.52 10.79
C THR A 382 -0.43 -4.44 9.97
N GLY A 383 0.71 -3.92 9.51
CA GLY A 383 1.79 -4.70 8.88
C GLY A 383 2.69 -5.50 9.86
N GLY A 384 2.55 -5.29 11.17
CA GLY A 384 3.25 -6.05 12.23
C GLY A 384 4.42 -5.34 12.93
N THR A 385 4.83 -4.14 12.49
CA THR A 385 5.97 -3.40 13.08
C THR A 385 5.62 -2.66 14.36
N ALA A 386 6.60 -2.42 15.24
CA ALA A 386 6.53 -1.39 16.29
C ALA A 386 6.53 0.01 15.64
N VAL A 387 5.33 0.51 15.35
CA VAL A 387 5.06 1.59 14.37
C VAL A 387 5.90 2.85 14.57
N MET A 388 5.98 3.39 15.79
CA MET A 388 6.70 4.65 16.04
C MET A 388 8.21 4.48 15.87
N SER A 389 8.77 3.35 16.30
CA SER A 389 10.21 3.09 16.14
C SER A 389 10.59 2.91 14.68
N PHE A 390 9.77 2.19 13.92
CA PHE A 390 9.93 1.99 12.49
C PHE A 390 9.85 3.32 11.73
N LEU A 391 8.79 4.10 11.91
CA LEU A 391 8.60 5.36 11.18
C LEU A 391 9.67 6.39 11.50
N LYS A 392 10.07 6.52 12.78
CA LYS A 392 11.18 7.38 13.17
C LYS A 392 12.48 6.94 12.52
N SER A 393 12.81 5.65 12.56
CA SER A 393 14.01 5.11 11.91
C SER A 393 14.02 5.39 10.40
N VAL A 394 12.91 5.21 9.70
CA VAL A 394 12.80 5.49 8.25
C VAL A 394 12.98 6.99 7.98
N ARG A 395 12.35 7.87 8.77
CA ARG A 395 12.55 9.33 8.66
C ARG A 395 14.01 9.73 8.90
N ASP A 396 14.61 9.25 9.99
CA ASP A 396 15.95 9.64 10.40
C ASP A 396 17.00 9.21 9.36
N LYS A 397 16.85 8.00 8.78
CA LYS A 397 17.69 7.55 7.64
C LYS A 397 17.50 8.35 6.36
N THR A 398 16.32 8.97 6.19
CA THR A 398 16.10 9.92 5.09
C THR A 398 16.94 11.18 5.31
N LEU A 399 16.88 11.75 6.51
CA LEU A 399 17.64 12.95 6.86
C LEU A 399 19.16 12.71 6.79
N GLU A 400 19.64 11.54 7.23
CA GLU A 400 21.04 11.13 7.09
C GLU A 400 21.52 11.04 5.63
N SER A 401 20.61 10.96 4.66
CA SER A 401 20.93 10.85 3.23
C SER A 401 21.15 12.21 2.53
N ILE A 402 21.01 13.32 3.28
CA ILE A 402 21.38 14.66 2.80
C ILE A 402 22.87 14.66 2.45
N LEU A 403 23.19 15.19 1.27
CA LEU A 403 24.55 15.33 0.79
C LEU A 403 25.14 16.68 1.22
N HIS A 404 26.40 16.67 1.63
CA HIS A 404 27.16 17.90 1.87
C HIS A 404 28.10 18.18 0.69
N PRO A 405 28.30 19.45 0.30
CA PRO A 405 29.32 19.81 -0.68
C PRO A 405 30.67 19.21 -0.25
N ARG A 406 31.45 18.67 -1.19
CA ARG A 406 32.86 18.38 -0.90
C ARG A 406 33.53 19.74 -0.71
N GLY A 407 34.05 19.98 0.49
CA GLY A 407 34.78 21.20 0.84
C GLY A 407 36.09 21.35 0.07
#